data_AF-A0A1V3XP08-F1
#
_entry.id   AF-A0A1V3XP08-F1
#
_cell.length_a   1.000
_cell.length_b   1.000
_cell.length_c   1.000
_cell.angle_alpha   90.00
_cell.angle_beta   90.00
_cell.angle_gamma   90.00
#
_symmetry.space_group_name_H-M   'P 1'
#
loop_
_entity.id
_entity.type
_entity.pdbx_description
1 polymer ?
#
loop_
_entity_poly.entity_id
_entity_poly.type
_entity_poly.pdbx_seq_one_letter_code
_entity_poly.pdbx_strand_id
1 'polypeptide(L)'
;MSCGANSLPGGPTAATYWLFGDDKAMQEAFASALSGPDWTPAACPGMRSSLPIPLTKSDGTRYGSVVCGRASTFLPDRDGGIAWTRDADKLLGVAYVGYQGQAYPAGLFEWVRAQQT
;
A
#
# COMPACT_ATOMS: atom_id res chain seq x y z
N MET A 1 6.00 -2.38 -13.15
CA MET A 1 7.18 -1.48 -13.09
C MET A 1 7.75 -1.55 -11.68
N SER A 2 9.03 -1.87 -11.52
CA SER A 2 9.70 -1.81 -10.21
C SER A 2 10.39 -0.45 -10.09
N CYS A 3 10.13 0.27 -9.01
CA CYS A 3 10.81 1.52 -8.68
C CYS A 3 11.88 1.19 -7.63
N GLY A 4 13.13 1.53 -7.97
CA GLY A 4 14.29 1.30 -7.12
C GLY A 4 14.34 2.18 -5.87
N ALA A 5 15.54 2.40 -5.34
CA ALA A 5 15.75 3.18 -4.13
C ALA A 5 15.12 4.59 -4.24
N ASN A 6 14.28 4.93 -3.26
CA ASN A 6 13.68 6.25 -3.15
C ASN A 6 14.56 7.19 -2.32
N SER A 7 14.79 8.41 -2.80
CA SER A 7 15.54 9.44 -2.09
C SER A 7 14.67 10.35 -1.20
N LEU A 8 13.34 10.21 -1.24
CA LEU A 8 12.43 10.98 -0.40
C LEU A 8 12.61 10.61 1.09
N PRO A 9 12.99 11.59 1.95
CA PRO A 9 13.08 11.37 3.39
C PRO A 9 11.72 10.94 3.95
N GLY A 10 11.70 9.80 4.66
CA GLY A 10 10.47 9.25 5.23
C GLY A 10 9.48 8.72 4.18
N GLY A 11 9.92 8.46 2.95
CA GLY A 11 9.21 7.67 1.96
C GLY A 11 9.60 6.18 2.01
N PRO A 12 8.94 5.32 1.22
CA PRO A 12 9.32 3.91 1.18
C PRO A 12 10.68 3.67 0.54
N THR A 13 11.42 2.68 1.03
CA THR A 13 12.76 2.36 0.52
C THR A 13 12.73 1.91 -0.94
N ALA A 14 11.72 1.12 -1.31
CA ALA A 14 11.44 0.70 -2.68
C ALA A 14 9.95 0.40 -2.85
N ALA A 15 9.45 0.44 -4.09
CA ALA A 15 8.07 0.09 -4.38
C ALA A 15 7.91 -0.58 -5.76
N THR A 16 7.02 -1.55 -5.85
CA THR A 16 6.62 -2.17 -7.13
C THR A 16 5.22 -1.72 -7.47
N TYR A 17 5.04 -1.21 -8.69
CA TYR A 17 3.76 -0.74 -9.22
C TYR A 17 3.29 -1.64 -10.35
N TRP A 18 2.02 -2.05 -10.28
CA TRP A 18 1.33 -2.74 -11.37
C TRP A 18 0.19 -1.88 -11.89
N LEU A 19 0.09 -1.76 -13.22
CA LEU A 19 -1.02 -1.08 -13.88
C LEU A 19 -1.97 -2.13 -14.46
N PHE A 20 -3.26 -1.88 -14.38
CA PHE A 20 -4.30 -2.79 -14.84
C PHE A 20 -5.19 -2.09 -15.87
N GLY A 21 -5.76 -2.88 -16.79
CA GLY A 21 -6.66 -2.35 -17.83
C GLY A 21 -8.04 -1.95 -17.32
N ASP A 22 -8.46 -2.51 -16.17
CA ASP A 22 -9.76 -2.24 -15.56
C ASP A 22 -9.76 -2.49 -14.03
N ASP A 23 -10.82 -2.00 -13.38
CA ASP A 23 -11.04 -2.10 -11.94
C ASP A 23 -11.14 -3.53 -11.42
N LYS A 24 -11.61 -4.45 -12.25
CA LYS A 24 -11.82 -5.85 -11.86
C LYS A 24 -10.46 -6.55 -11.74
N ALA A 25 -9.63 -6.44 -12.76
CA ALA A 25 -8.28 -7.01 -12.77
C ALA A 25 -7.42 -6.45 -11.63
N MET A 26 -7.52 -5.15 -11.34
CA MET A 26 -6.84 -4.54 -10.19
C MET A 26 -7.34 -5.12 -8.86
N GLN A 27 -8.65 -5.21 -8.64
CA GLN A 27 -9.21 -5.73 -7.40
C GLN A 27 -8.88 -7.22 -7.20
N GLU A 28 -8.91 -8.01 -8.26
CA GLU A 28 -8.49 -9.42 -8.23
C GLU A 28 -7.01 -9.54 -7.88
N ALA A 29 -6.14 -8.73 -8.47
CA ALA A 29 -4.72 -8.72 -8.14
C ALA A 29 -4.46 -8.28 -6.69
N PHE A 30 -5.17 -7.25 -6.21
CA PHE A 30 -5.08 -6.80 -4.82
C PHE A 30 -5.53 -7.90 -3.85
N ALA A 31 -6.70 -8.52 -4.09
CA ALA A 31 -7.19 -9.62 -3.28
C ALA A 31 -6.23 -10.81 -3.29
N SER A 32 -5.69 -11.16 -4.46
CA SER A 32 -4.72 -12.24 -4.61
C SER A 32 -3.42 -11.97 -3.86
N ALA A 33 -2.94 -10.72 -3.84
CA ALA A 33 -1.75 -10.34 -3.09
C ALA A 33 -1.98 -10.46 -1.57
N LEU A 34 -3.18 -10.13 -1.10
CA LEU A 34 -3.55 -10.27 0.32
C LEU A 34 -3.74 -11.73 0.77
N SER A 35 -4.20 -12.60 -0.13
CA SER A 35 -4.37 -14.03 0.15
C SER A 35 -3.13 -14.87 -0.18
N GLY A 36 -2.08 -14.25 -0.71
CA GLY A 36 -0.86 -14.94 -1.12
C GLY A 36 -0.09 -15.48 0.09
N PRO A 37 0.62 -16.61 -0.06
CA PRO A 37 1.43 -17.18 1.02
C PRO A 37 2.57 -16.24 1.45
N ASP A 38 2.94 -15.31 0.57
CA ASP A 38 4.01 -14.35 0.80
C ASP A 38 3.58 -13.11 1.59
N TRP A 39 2.33 -13.03 2.04
CA TRP A 39 1.82 -11.88 2.79
C TRP A 39 1.25 -12.30 4.14
N THR A 40 1.76 -11.69 5.21
CA THR A 40 1.20 -11.81 6.55
C THR A 40 0.61 -10.46 6.98
N PRO A 41 -0.72 -10.33 7.13
CA PRO A 41 -1.35 -9.08 7.56
C PRO A 41 -0.86 -8.63 8.94
N ALA A 42 -0.63 -7.33 9.09
CA ALA A 42 -0.29 -6.69 10.36
C ALA A 42 -1.00 -5.34 10.50
N ALA A 43 -1.13 -4.86 11.74
CA ALA A 43 -1.66 -3.52 11.94
C ALA A 43 -0.68 -2.49 11.37
N CYS A 44 -1.22 -1.55 10.60
CA CYS A 44 -0.48 -0.36 10.20
C CYS A 44 -0.08 0.46 11.44
N PRO A 45 1.02 1.25 11.41
CA PRO A 45 1.43 2.10 12.52
C PRO A 45 0.32 3.00 13.01
N GLY A 46 0.21 3.09 14.33
CA GLY A 46 -0.82 3.90 14.97
C GLY A 46 -2.22 3.32 14.84
N MET A 47 -2.41 2.21 14.12
CA MET A 47 -3.67 1.51 13.99
C MET A 47 -3.70 0.28 14.89
N ARG A 48 -4.91 -0.08 15.35
CA ARG A 48 -5.13 -1.28 16.17
C ARG A 48 -5.53 -2.51 15.36
N SER A 49 -5.89 -2.32 14.08
CA SER A 49 -6.44 -3.35 13.21
C SER A 49 -5.55 -3.58 12.00
N SER A 50 -5.47 -4.83 11.55
CA SER A 50 -4.84 -5.24 10.28
C SER A 50 -5.79 -5.18 9.08
N LEU A 51 -7.04 -4.75 9.29
CA LEU A 51 -8.03 -4.63 8.22
C LEU A 51 -7.64 -3.53 7.21
N PRO A 52 -8.05 -3.66 5.93
CA PRO A 52 -7.82 -2.63 4.93
C PRO A 52 -8.38 -1.28 5.34
N ILE A 53 -7.54 -0.25 5.21
CA ILE A 53 -7.89 1.15 5.43
C ILE A 53 -8.44 1.70 4.12
N PRO A 54 -9.69 2.22 4.05
CA PRO A 54 -10.20 2.87 2.86
C PRO A 54 -9.53 4.23 2.63
N LEU A 55 -9.30 4.58 1.37
CA LEU A 55 -8.88 5.93 0.96
C LEU A 55 -10.08 6.64 0.33
N THR A 56 -10.43 7.81 0.87
CA THR A 56 -11.63 8.59 0.52
C THR A 56 -11.29 10.01 0.13
N LYS A 57 -11.90 10.50 -0.95
CA LYS A 57 -11.81 11.91 -1.37
C LYS A 57 -12.54 12.80 -0.36
N SER A 58 -12.39 14.12 -0.49
CA SER A 58 -13.09 15.11 0.36
C SER A 58 -14.62 15.04 0.26
N ASP A 59 -15.16 14.49 -0.82
CA ASP A 59 -16.60 14.24 -1.01
C ASP A 59 -17.07 12.90 -0.42
N GLY A 60 -16.18 12.15 0.26
CA GLY A 60 -16.46 10.83 0.83
C GLY A 60 -16.33 9.66 -0.15
N THR A 61 -16.07 9.92 -1.44
CA THR A 61 -15.94 8.86 -2.45
C THR A 61 -14.70 8.02 -2.19
N ARG A 62 -14.88 6.71 -2.02
CA ARG A 62 -13.74 5.78 -1.91
C ARG A 62 -13.05 5.64 -3.26
N TYR A 63 -11.75 5.88 -3.27
CA TYR A 63 -10.92 5.73 -4.46
C TYR A 63 -9.78 4.73 -4.27
N GLY A 64 -9.61 4.18 -3.07
CA GLY A 64 -8.52 3.24 -2.82
C GLY A 64 -8.60 2.47 -1.51
N SER A 65 -7.54 1.72 -1.23
CA SER A 65 -7.31 1.10 0.07
C SER A 65 -5.82 0.85 0.33
N VAL A 66 -5.44 0.77 1.60
CA VAL A 66 -4.10 0.40 2.07
C VAL A 66 -4.20 -0.73 3.10
N VAL A 67 -3.30 -1.70 3.02
CA VAL A 67 -3.11 -2.76 4.03
C VAL A 67 -1.63 -2.83 4.40
N CYS A 68 -1.33 -3.09 5.67
CA CYS A 68 0.03 -3.33 6.15
C CYS A 68 0.26 -4.79 6.50
N GLY A 69 1.51 -5.18 6.50
CA GLY A 69 1.89 -6.56 6.73
C GLY A 69 3.38 -6.77 6.56
N ARG A 70 3.76 -8.04 6.59
CA ARG A 70 5.10 -8.50 6.28
C ARG A 70 5.04 -9.28 4.98
N ALA A 71 5.98 -9.05 4.07
CA ALA A 71 6.12 -9.92 2.92
C ALA A 71 7.50 -10.54 2.76
N SER A 72 7.47 -11.80 2.35
CA SER A 72 8.62 -12.65 2.02
C SER A 72 9.11 -12.46 0.59
N THR A 73 8.36 -11.76 -0.26
CA THR A 73 8.78 -11.43 -1.63
C THR A 73 10.04 -10.55 -1.66
N PHE A 74 10.40 -9.93 -0.53
CA PHE A 74 11.62 -9.16 -0.32
C PHE A 74 12.53 -9.99 0.57
N LEU A 75 13.79 -10.19 0.17
CA LEU A 75 14.78 -10.91 0.97
C LEU A 75 15.76 -9.92 1.62
N PRO A 76 15.92 -9.93 2.96
CA PRO A 76 15.11 -10.67 3.96
C PRO A 76 13.71 -10.07 4.08
N ASP A 77 12.75 -10.85 4.63
CA ASP A 77 11.36 -10.42 4.87
C ASP A 77 11.27 -8.99 5.42
N ARG A 78 10.39 -8.18 4.83
CA ARG A 78 10.23 -6.77 5.22
C ARG A 78 8.80 -6.47 5.64
N ASP A 79 8.68 -5.55 6.61
CA ASP A 79 7.42 -4.84 6.80
C ASP A 79 7.11 -4.05 5.53
N GLY A 80 5.84 -3.99 5.19
CA GLY A 80 5.40 -3.40 3.94
C GLY A 80 3.95 -2.96 3.95
N GLY A 81 3.56 -2.38 2.83
CA GLY A 81 2.19 -1.99 2.55
C GLY A 81 1.79 -2.40 1.15
N ILE A 82 0.53 -2.83 1.00
CA ILE A 82 -0.12 -3.02 -0.30
C ILE A 82 -1.22 -1.97 -0.39
N ALA A 83 -1.17 -1.15 -1.44
CA ALA A 83 -2.19 -0.15 -1.71
C ALA A 83 -2.80 -0.35 -3.09
N TRP A 84 -4.08 0.02 -3.27
CA TRP A 84 -4.68 0.24 -4.57
C TRP A 84 -5.39 1.59 -4.64
N THR A 85 -5.46 2.17 -5.84
CA THR A 85 -6.16 3.43 -6.11
C THR A 85 -6.78 3.41 -7.51
N ARG A 86 -7.91 4.11 -7.70
CA ARG A 86 -8.58 4.39 -9.00
C ARG A 86 -8.50 5.86 -9.40
N ASP A 87 -7.68 6.63 -8.69
CA ASP A 87 -7.51 8.03 -9.02
C ASP A 87 -6.81 8.15 -10.39
N ALA A 88 -7.53 8.63 -11.40
CA ALA A 88 -7.06 8.69 -12.78
C ALA A 88 -5.79 9.54 -12.93
N ASP A 89 -5.59 10.52 -12.05
CA ASP A 89 -4.40 11.36 -11.97
C ASP A 89 -3.21 10.65 -11.31
N LYS A 90 -3.44 9.51 -10.63
CA LYS A 90 -2.43 8.79 -9.83
C LYS A 90 -2.24 7.32 -10.22
N LEU A 91 -2.78 6.91 -11.37
CA LEU A 91 -2.73 5.57 -11.97
C LEU A 91 -3.54 4.51 -11.22
N LEU A 92 -4.31 3.71 -11.96
CA LEU A 92 -4.92 2.49 -11.45
C LEU A 92 -3.82 1.47 -11.15
N GLY A 93 -3.51 1.21 -9.88
CA GLY A 93 -2.43 0.27 -9.61
C GLY A 93 -2.31 -0.26 -8.20
N VAL A 94 -1.70 -1.45 -8.11
CA VAL A 94 -1.26 -2.04 -6.85
C VAL A 94 0.16 -1.59 -6.60
N ALA A 95 0.42 -1.04 -5.42
CA ALA A 95 1.76 -0.70 -4.96
C ALA A 95 2.16 -1.65 -3.85
N TYR A 96 3.16 -2.50 -4.08
CA TYR A 96 3.87 -3.17 -2.99
C TYR A 96 4.98 -2.25 -2.51
N VAL A 97 5.08 -2.05 -1.20
CA VAL A 97 6.02 -1.12 -0.62
C VAL A 97 6.82 -1.80 0.48
N GLY A 98 8.15 -1.84 0.37
CA GLY A 98 9.04 -2.46 1.38
C GLY A 98 9.74 -1.43 2.28
N TYR A 99 9.84 -1.71 3.58
CA TYR A 99 10.49 -0.85 4.58
C TYR A 99 11.68 -1.56 5.24
N GLN A 100 12.88 -0.98 5.13
CA GLN A 100 14.10 -1.54 5.74
C GLN A 100 14.25 -1.14 7.22
N GLY A 101 13.47 -1.73 8.12
CA GLY A 101 13.66 -1.55 9.58
C GLY A 101 13.44 -0.11 10.08
N GLN A 102 12.95 0.78 9.22
CA GLN A 102 12.47 2.10 9.61
C GLN A 102 10.99 1.99 9.94
N ALA A 103 10.55 2.72 10.98
CA ALA A 103 9.14 2.97 11.22
C ALA A 103 8.52 3.44 9.89
N TYR A 104 7.36 2.87 9.57
CA TYR A 104 6.62 3.17 8.35
C TYR A 104 6.60 4.68 8.03
N PRO A 105 6.62 5.05 6.75
CA PRO A 105 6.76 6.43 6.28
C PRO A 105 5.70 7.31 6.92
N ALA A 106 6.15 8.21 7.81
CA ALA A 106 5.28 9.17 8.47
C ALA A 106 4.45 9.93 7.42
N GLY A 107 5.04 10.37 6.31
CA GLY A 107 4.31 11.10 5.26
C GLY A 107 3.18 10.32 4.58
N LEU A 108 3.37 9.02 4.29
CA LEU A 108 2.30 8.19 3.74
C LEU A 108 1.22 7.97 4.79
N PHE A 109 1.58 7.76 6.06
CA PHE A 109 0.61 7.54 7.13
C PHE A 109 -0.11 8.82 7.56
N GLU A 110 0.55 9.97 7.60
CA GLU A 110 -0.07 11.28 7.75
C GLU A 110 -1.10 11.49 6.65
N TRP A 111 -0.74 11.19 5.40
CA TRP A 111 -1.67 11.26 4.28
C TRP A 111 -2.84 10.29 4.45
N VAL A 112 -2.60 9.00 4.77
CA VAL A 112 -3.66 8.01 5.02
C VAL A 112 -4.57 8.45 6.17
N ARG A 113 -4.01 8.93 7.28
CA ARG A 113 -4.79 9.43 8.44
C ARG A 113 -5.60 10.67 8.09
N ALA A 114 -5.07 11.58 7.28
CA ALA A 114 -5.79 12.76 6.80
C ALA A 114 -6.97 12.41 5.87
N GLN A 115 -7.06 11.17 5.35
CA GLN A 115 -8.24 10.71 4.62
C GLN A 115 -9.35 10.17 5.55
N GLN A 116 -9.10 10.00 6.86
CA GLN A 116 -10.06 9.42 7.82
C GLN A 116 -10.84 10.45 8.64
N THR A 117 -10.55 11.75 8.47
CA THR A 117 -11.27 12.88 9.09
C THR A 117 -12.30 13.44 8.15
#